data_AF-Q2BZL7-F1
#
_entry.id   AF-Q2BZL7-F1
#
_cell.length_a   1.000
_cell.length_b   1.000
_cell.length_c   1.000
_cell.angle_alpha   90.00
_cell.angle_beta   90.00
_cell.angle_gamma   90.00
#
_symmetry.space_group_name_H-M   'P 1'
#
loop_
_entity.id
_entity.type
_entity.pdbx_description
1 polymer ?
#
loop_
_entity_poly.entity_id
_entity_poly.type
_entity_poly.pdbx_seq_one_letter_code
_entity_poly.pdbx_strand_id
1 'polypeptide(L)' 'MKRLLPITMMICSLFPLLNGCEVVQWKTDHDQTALHNDGFTKHSLALKEGGTLTYWEGGQGEPLLLLHGFGGTAAAT' A
#
# COMPACT_ATOMS: atom_id res chain seq x y z
N MET A 1 38.79 20.05 -10.03
CA MET A 1 37.42 20.20 -10.61
C MET A 1 37.04 19.05 -11.55
N LYS A 2 37.89 18.60 -12.49
CA LYS A 2 37.57 17.49 -13.43
C LYS A 2 37.18 16.15 -12.79
N ARG A 3 37.68 15.84 -11.58
CA ARG A 3 37.33 14.62 -10.83
C ARG A 3 36.10 14.75 -9.94
N LEU A 4 35.59 15.96 -9.69
CA LEU A 4 34.38 16.17 -8.88
C LEU A 4 33.12 15.80 -9.65
N LEU A 5 33.06 16.14 -10.95
CA LEU A 5 31.93 15.82 -11.83
C LEU A 5 31.54 14.33 -11.89
N PRO A 6 32.48 13.38 -12.07
CA PRO A 6 32.12 11.95 -12.07
C PRO A 6 31.69 11.46 -10.68
N ILE A 7 32.26 12.02 -9.61
CA ILE A 7 31.88 11.66 -8.23
C ILE A 7 30.45 12.12 -7.94
N THR A 8 30.07 13.34 -8.34
CA THR A 8 28.69 13.80 -8.17
C THR A 8 27.69 13.01 -9.02
N MET A 9 28.02 12.64 -10.26
CA MET A 9 27.14 11.77 -11.04
C MET A 9 26.94 10.39 -10.41
N MET A 10 28.02 9.79 -9.90
CA MET A 10 27.95 8.49 -9.22
C MET A 10 27.11 8.57 -7.94
N ILE A 11 27.23 9.66 -7.17
CA ILE A 11 26.41 9.84 -5.95
C ILE A 11 24.93 10.05 -6.34
N CYS A 12 24.64 10.86 -7.37
CA CYS A 12 23.27 11.09 -7.86
C CYS A 12 22.56 9.80 -8.32
N SER A 13 23.27 8.85 -8.92
CA SER A 13 22.65 7.58 -9.34
C SER A 13 22.34 6.63 -8.19
N LEU A 14 22.92 6.82 -7.01
CA LEU A 14 22.59 6.04 -5.80
C LEU A 14 21.37 6.59 -5.04
N PHE A 15 21.03 7.87 -5.19
CA PHE A 15 19.84 8.46 -4.55
C PHE A 15 18.52 7.72 -4.79
N PRO A 16 18.17 7.21 -6.00
CA PRO A 16 16.92 6.48 -6.19
C PRO A 16 16.85 5.18 -5.38
N LEU A 17 17.98 4.57 -5.01
CA LEU A 17 18.00 3.34 -4.21
C LEU A 17 17.53 3.56 -2.76
N LEU A 18 17.54 4.81 -2.29
CA LEU A 18 17.05 5.17 -0.95
C LEU A 18 15.52 5.33 -0.89
N ASN A 19 14.83 5.41 -2.04
CA ASN A 19 13.40 5.70 -2.12
C ASN A 19 12.52 4.44 -2.21
N GLY A 20 13.05 3.24 -1.94
CA GLY A 20 12.28 2.00 -2.02
C GLY A 20 11.06 1.96 -1.08
N CYS A 21 11.13 2.63 0.08
CA CYS A 21 10.01 2.73 1.00
C CYS A 21 8.87 3.63 0.49
N GLU A 22 9.21 4.70 -0.24
CA GLU A 22 8.20 5.59 -0.82
C GLU A 22 7.35 4.88 -1.87
N VAL A 23 7.94 3.99 -2.68
CA VAL A 23 7.21 3.23 -3.70
C VAL A 23 6.16 2.29 -3.08
N VAL A 24 6.50 1.64 -1.97
CA VAL A 24 5.57 0.76 -1.25
C VAL A 24 4.42 1.55 -0.61
N GLN A 25 4.72 2.70 -0.03
CA GLN A 25 3.70 3.60 0.52
C GLN A 25 2.78 4.11 -0.59
N TRP A 26 3.34 4.58 -1.70
CA TRP A 26 2.57 5.04 -2.86
C TRP A 26 1.61 3.96 -3.38
N LYS A 27 2.05 2.71 -3.49
CA LYS A 27 1.18 1.60 -3.90
C LYS A 27 0.04 1.37 -2.91
N THR A 28 0.34 1.45 -1.61
CA THR A 28 -0.67 1.31 -0.56
C THR A 28 -1.71 2.41 -0.66
N ASP A 29 -1.30 3.66 -0.83
CA ASP A 29 -2.19 4.81 -0.93
C ASP A 29 -3.04 4.76 -2.21
N HIS A 30 -2.43 4.33 -3.31
CA HIS A 30 -3.13 4.10 -4.57
C HIS A 30 -4.24 3.05 -4.41
N ASP A 31 -3.95 1.93 -3.77
CA ASP A 31 -4.91 0.85 -3.53
C ASP A 31 -6.07 1.28 -2.65
N GLN A 32 -5.80 2.04 -1.59
CA GLN A 32 -6.83 2.57 -0.72
C GLN A 32 -7.73 3.59 -1.45
N THR A 33 -7.12 4.41 -2.30
CA THR A 33 -7.85 5.39 -3.13
C THR A 33 -8.75 4.69 -4.14
N ALA A 34 -8.28 3.61 -4.77
CA ALA A 34 -9.07 2.82 -5.71
C ALA A 34 -10.32 2.23 -5.04
N LEU A 35 -10.15 1.55 -3.90
CA LEU A 35 -11.27 0.99 -3.13
C LEU A 35 -12.27 2.06 -2.70
N HIS A 36 -11.78 3.22 -2.25
CA HIS A 36 -12.65 4.32 -1.87
C HIS A 36 -13.47 4.87 -3.05
N ASN A 37 -12.85 5.02 -4.21
CA ASN A 37 -13.51 5.47 -5.44
C ASN A 37 -14.58 4.47 -5.92
N ASP A 38 -14.38 3.18 -5.64
CA ASP A 38 -15.34 2.11 -5.95
C ASP A 38 -16.46 2.01 -4.90
N GLY A 39 -16.50 2.92 -3.92
CA GLY A 39 -17.57 3.02 -2.92
C GLY A 39 -17.36 2.12 -1.70
N PHE A 40 -16.18 1.56 -1.51
CA PHE A 40 -15.85 0.83 -0.29
C PHE A 40 -15.44 1.77 0.84
N THR A 41 -15.82 1.39 2.06
CA THR A 41 -15.45 2.07 3.30
C THR A 41 -14.53 1.18 4.13
N LYS A 42 -13.48 1.78 4.70
CA LYS A 42 -12.53 1.07 5.56
C LYS A 42 -13.04 0.99 6.99
N HIS A 43 -13.01 -0.20 7.56
CA HIS A 43 -13.45 -0.49 8.92
C HIS A 43 -12.34 -1.18 9.72
N SER A 44 -12.49 -1.13 11.04
CA SER A 44 -11.57 -1.71 12.01
C SER A 44 -12.37 -2.39 13.10
N LEU A 45 -12.08 -3.67 13.35
CA LEU A 45 -12.75 -4.49 14.35
C LEU A 45 -11.71 -5.06 15.32
N ALA A 46 -11.86 -4.75 16.61
CA ALA A 46 -11.07 -5.40 17.66
C ALA A 46 -11.54 -6.85 17.84
N LEU A 47 -10.61 -7.81 17.78
CA LEU A 47 -10.92 -9.23 17.95
C LEU A 47 -10.93 -9.62 19.42
N LYS A 48 -11.80 -10.56 19.80
CA LYS A 48 -11.93 -11.01 21.20
C LYS A 48 -10.66 -11.70 21.70
N GLU A 49 -10.00 -12.41 20.80
CA GLU A 49 -8.75 -13.13 21.01
C GLU A 49 -7.54 -12.18 21.08
N GLY A 50 -7.75 -10.89 20.78
CA GLY A 50 -6.72 -9.87 20.69
C GLY A 50 -6.35 -9.53 19.24
N GLY A 51 -5.87 -8.30 19.04
CA GLY A 51 -5.55 -7.76 17.72
C GLY A 51 -6.71 -7.04 17.05
N THR A 52 -6.45 -6.52 15.85
CA THR A 52 -7.37 -5.68 15.09
C THR A 52 -7.47 -6.17 13.65
N LEU A 53 -8.68 -6.49 13.19
CA LEU A 53 -8.98 -6.78 11.79
C LEU A 53 -9.35 -5.48 11.09
N THR A 54 -8.59 -5.13 10.04
CA THR A 54 -8.96 -4.06 9.11
C THR A 54 -9.60 -4.68 7.88
N TYR A 55 -10.77 -4.20 7.48
CA TYR A 55 -11.50 -4.71 6.32
C TYR A 55 -12.14 -3.56 5.53
N TRP A 56 -12.58 -3.87 4.30
CA TRP A 56 -13.30 -2.95 3.43
C TRP A 56 -14.69 -3.50 3.14
N GLU A 57 -15.69 -2.64 3.19
CA GLU A 57 -17.09 -3.00 3.00
C GLU A 57 -17.74 -2.05 1.99
N GLY A 58 -18.55 -2.59 1.08
CA GLY A 58 -19.23 -1.83 0.04
C GLY A 58 -20.34 -2.66 -0.60
N GLY A 59 -21.23 -1.99 -1.35
CA GLY A 59 -22.40 -2.63 -1.97
C GLY A 59 -23.58 -2.83 -1.01
N GLN A 60 -24.60 -3.56 -1.49
CA GLN A 60 -25.83 -3.88 -0.76
C GLN A 60 -26.32 -5.27 -1.19
N GLY A 61 -27.05 -5.98 -0.33
CA GLY A 61 -27.63 -7.30 -0.62
C GLY A 61 -26.98 -8.43 0.18
N GLU A 62 -26.95 -9.63 -0.39
CA GLU A 62 -26.36 -10.82 0.24
C GLU A 62 -24.84 -10.62 0.43
N PRO A 63 -24.30 -10.89 1.63
CA PRO A 63 -22.90 -10.63 1.94
C PRO A 63 -21.98 -11.63 1.24
N LEU A 64 -20.93 -11.10 0.60
CA LEU A 64 -19.81 -11.87 0.06
C LEU A 64 -18.53 -11.50 0.82
N LEU A 65 -17.87 -12.49 1.41
CA LEU A 65 -16.60 -12.31 2.09
C LEU A 65 -15.45 -12.75 1.18
N LEU A 66 -14.53 -11.83 0.90
CA LEU A 66 -13.30 -12.10 0.17
C LEU A 66 -12.11 -12.06 1.13
N LEU A 67 -11.21 -13.04 1.00
CA LEU A 67 -9.99 -13.15 1.80
C LEU A 67 -8.79 -13.19 0.86
N HIS A 68 -7.84 -12.30 1.07
CA HIS A 68 -6.61 -12.27 0.28
C HIS A 68 -5.61 -13.34 0.74
N GLY A 69 -4.67 -13.69 -0.14
CA GLY A 69 -3.56 -14.58 0.18
C GLY A 69 -2.41 -13.88 0.91
N PHE A 70 -1.31 -14.62 1.11
CA PHE A 70 -0.09 -14.10 1.73
C PHE A 70 0.46 -12.87 0.99
N GLY A 71 0.79 -11.81 1.73
CA GLY A 71 1.30 -10.55 1.17
C GLY A 71 0.26 -9.72 0.39
N GLY A 72 -0.98 -10.19 0.29
CA GLY A 72 -2.08 -9.47 -0.35
C GLY A 72 -2.72 -8.42 0.56
N THR A 73 -3.63 -7.64 -0.02
CA THR A 73 -4.49 -6.68 0.65
C THR A 73 -5.90 -6.78 0.06
N ALA A 74 -6.86 -6.02 0.60
CA ALA A 74 -8.23 -5.97 0.05
C ALA A 74 -8.31 -5.45 -1.40
N ALA A 75 -7.28 -4.76 -1.91
CA ALA A 75 -7.24 -4.29 -3.29
C ALA A 75 -6.61 -5.32 -4.27
N ALA A 76 -6.02 -6.40 -3.74
CA ALA A 76 -5.26 -7.39 -4.50
C ALA A 76 -6.02 -8.72 -4.68
N THR A 77 -7.35 -8.67 -4.70
CA THR A 77 -8.24 -9.82 -4.93
C THR A 77 -8.46 -10.11 -6.40
#